data_AF-A0A1X1BA65-F1
#
_entry.id   AF-A0A1X1BA65-F1
#
_cell.length_a   1.000
_cell.length_b   1.000
_cell.length_c   1.000
_cell.angle_alpha   90.00
_cell.angle_beta   90.00
_cell.angle_gamma   90.00
#
_symmetry.space_group_name_H-M   'P 1'
#
loop_
_entity.id
_entity.type
_entity.pdbx_description
1 polymer ?
#
loop_
_entity_poly.entity_id
_entity_poly.type
_entity_poly.pdbx_seq_one_letter_code
_entity_poly.pdbx_strand_id
1 'polypeptide(L)'
;MVVRPTVIRHAGGVTTAEFVKRRPGAHPDFFAAEAAGLRWLGDAGAPVVQVLEVSAEHITLERVGSAAPTPVAAADFGAALARMHDAGASEFGSPPAGFDGQLFIGSRAMPSDPRPTWGEFYAAQRVLAFVDVAVSAGNLTHSDAEATRDACELIASGHFDDDEPAARIHGDLWSGNVMWSPEGVVMIDPAAHGGHRETDLAMLALFGCPEFEAVIDGYQRAHRLRAGWQDRIPLHQLHPLAVHAAGHGPGYGTELGRAARRTLELAA
;
A
#
# COMPACT_ATOMS: atom_id res chain seq x y z
N MET A 1 20.64 11.91 -0.30
CA MET A 1 20.10 12.01 -1.67
C MET A 1 18.59 12.08 -1.52
N VAL A 2 17.99 13.25 -1.78
CA VAL A 2 16.53 13.42 -1.66
C VAL A 2 15.89 12.56 -2.75
N VAL A 3 15.45 11.36 -2.37
CA VAL A 3 14.61 10.52 -3.22
C VAL A 3 13.33 11.33 -3.41
N ARG A 4 13.18 11.93 -4.60
CA ARG A 4 11.88 12.47 -5.01
C ARG A 4 11.09 11.26 -5.48
N PRO A 5 10.05 10.83 -4.74
CA PRO A 5 9.18 9.80 -5.25
C PRO A 5 8.58 10.33 -6.55
N THR A 6 8.68 9.54 -7.62
CA THR A 6 8.08 9.86 -8.90
C THR A 6 6.57 9.74 -8.71
N VAL A 7 5.95 10.84 -8.28
CA VAL A 7 4.50 10.98 -8.33
C VAL A 7 4.09 10.68 -9.76
N ILE A 8 3.29 9.63 -9.97
CA ILE A 8 2.60 9.44 -11.23
C ILE A 8 1.65 10.64 -11.36
N ARG A 9 2.10 11.66 -12.07
CA ARG A 9 1.30 12.85 -12.33
C ARG A 9 0.31 12.50 -13.42
N HIS A 10 -0.89 12.09 -13.02
CA HIS A 10 -2.03 12.04 -13.92
C HIS A 10 -2.27 13.45 -14.48
N ALA A 11 -2.50 13.55 -15.79
CA ALA A 11 -2.90 14.82 -16.40
C ALA A 11 -4.32 15.14 -15.91
N GLY A 12 -4.41 15.99 -14.89
CA GLY A 12 -5.67 16.35 -14.27
C GLY A 12 -6.05 17.81 -14.51
N GLY A 13 -7.34 18.05 -14.68
CA GLY A 13 -7.93 19.38 -14.60
C GLY A 13 -8.35 19.65 -13.15
N VAL A 14 -8.14 20.89 -12.68
CA VAL A 14 -8.56 21.32 -11.34
C VAL A 14 -9.60 22.41 -11.50
N THR A 15 -10.80 22.18 -10.98
CA THR A 15 -11.77 23.26 -10.71
C THR A 15 -11.66 23.67 -9.24
N THR A 16 -12.41 24.68 -8.80
CA THR A 16 -12.38 25.11 -7.39
C THR A 16 -12.78 24.01 -6.40
N ALA A 17 -13.60 23.03 -6.83
CA ALA A 17 -14.15 21.97 -5.97
C ALA A 17 -13.73 20.54 -6.36
N GLU A 18 -13.21 20.31 -7.57
CA GLU A 18 -12.99 18.96 -8.09
C GLU A 18 -11.56 18.74 -8.59
N PHE A 19 -11.12 17.49 -8.49
CA PHE A 19 -9.90 16.98 -9.08
C PHE A 19 -10.22 15.83 -10.03
N VAL A 20 -9.89 15.97 -11.32
CA VAL A 20 -10.17 14.95 -12.34
C VAL A 20 -8.87 14.27 -12.75
N LYS A 21 -8.80 12.95 -12.70
CA LYS A 21 -7.70 12.17 -13.29
C LYS A 21 -8.12 11.59 -14.63
N ARG A 22 -7.25 11.69 -15.64
CA ARG A 22 -7.43 11.05 -16.95
C ARG A 22 -6.19 10.27 -17.34
N ARG A 23 -6.39 9.15 -18.02
CA ARG A 23 -5.30 8.33 -18.55
C ARG A 23 -5.71 7.65 -19.86
N PRO A 24 -5.38 8.26 -21.01
CA PRO A 24 -5.64 7.65 -22.31
C PRO A 24 -5.00 6.27 -22.42
N GLY A 25 -5.76 5.28 -22.89
CA GLY A 25 -5.29 3.90 -23.06
C GLY A 25 -5.08 3.12 -21.76
N ALA A 26 -5.63 3.59 -20.63
CA ALA A 26 -5.70 2.77 -19.42
C ALA A 26 -6.61 1.55 -19.63
N HIS A 27 -6.39 0.51 -18.82
CA HIS A 27 -7.32 -0.61 -18.73
C HIS A 27 -8.71 -0.11 -18.29
N PRO A 28 -9.83 -0.67 -18.80
CA PRO A 28 -11.18 -0.23 -18.42
C PRO A 28 -11.43 -0.21 -16.91
N ASP A 29 -10.83 -1.15 -16.18
CA ASP A 29 -10.97 -1.28 -14.72
C ASP A 29 -10.11 -0.28 -13.93
N PHE A 30 -9.20 0.46 -14.56
CA PHE A 30 -8.18 1.25 -13.85
C PHE A 30 -8.79 2.24 -12.85
N PHE A 31 -9.74 3.06 -13.30
CA PHE A 31 -10.43 4.02 -12.43
C PHE A 31 -11.54 3.37 -11.60
N ALA A 32 -12.14 2.28 -12.10
CA ALA A 32 -13.15 1.53 -11.37
C ALA A 32 -12.56 0.86 -10.11
N ALA A 33 -11.34 0.32 -10.20
CA ALA A 33 -10.60 -0.27 -9.09
C ALA A 33 -10.28 0.77 -8.01
N GLU A 34 -9.79 1.96 -8.40
CA GLU A 34 -9.53 3.05 -7.46
C GLU A 34 -10.82 3.50 -6.77
N ALA A 35 -11.90 3.70 -7.53
CA ALA A 35 -13.19 4.10 -6.98
C ALA A 35 -13.78 3.03 -6.04
N ALA A 36 -13.65 1.75 -6.37
CA ALA A 36 -14.07 0.64 -5.53
C ALA A 36 -13.27 0.60 -4.22
N GLY A 37 -11.94 0.78 -4.30
CA GLY A 37 -11.07 0.86 -3.14
C GLY A 37 -11.43 2.02 -2.22
N LEU A 38 -11.56 3.24 -2.77
CA LEU A 38 -11.94 4.42 -1.99
C LEU A 38 -13.27 4.20 -1.27
N ARG A 39 -14.31 3.73 -1.96
CA ARG A 39 -15.63 3.48 -1.33
C ARG A 39 -15.54 2.42 -0.24
N TRP A 40 -14.85 1.30 -0.50
CA TRP A 40 -14.75 0.18 0.43
C TRP A 40 -13.96 0.52 1.71
N LEU A 41 -12.90 1.32 1.58
CA LEU A 41 -12.17 1.85 2.74
C LEU A 41 -13.01 2.91 3.48
N GLY A 42 -13.71 3.79 2.75
CA GLY A 42 -14.60 4.80 3.32
C GLY A 42 -15.75 4.20 4.12
N ASP A 43 -16.34 3.09 3.66
CA ASP A 43 -17.38 2.34 4.37
C ASP A 43 -16.89 1.76 5.71
N ALA A 44 -15.57 1.57 5.86
CA ALA A 44 -14.93 1.18 7.11
C ALA A 44 -14.59 2.38 8.03
N GLY A 45 -15.00 3.60 7.65
CA GLY A 45 -14.72 4.83 8.38
C GLY A 45 -13.30 5.36 8.17
N ALA A 46 -12.60 4.91 7.13
CA ALA A 46 -11.31 5.45 6.75
C ALA A 46 -11.48 6.88 6.18
N PRO A 47 -10.57 7.81 6.50
CA PRO A 47 -10.65 9.15 5.95
C PRO A 47 -10.05 9.14 4.54
N VAL A 48 -10.88 8.90 3.53
CA VAL A 48 -10.50 8.80 2.12
C VAL A 48 -11.17 9.90 1.31
N VAL A 49 -10.55 10.28 0.19
CA VAL A 49 -11.15 11.27 -0.72
C VAL A 49 -12.47 10.76 -1.31
N GLN A 50 -13.46 11.64 -1.40
CA GLN A 50 -14.76 11.29 -1.97
C GLN A 50 -14.69 11.12 -3.49
N VAL A 51 -15.26 10.02 -3.99
CA VAL A 51 -15.48 9.79 -5.43
C VAL A 51 -16.77 10.48 -5.86
N LEU A 52 -16.68 11.45 -6.76
CA LEU A 52 -17.82 12.19 -7.32
C LEU A 52 -18.35 11.52 -8.60
N GLU A 53 -17.45 11.07 -9.46
CA GLU A 53 -17.78 10.42 -10.73
C GLU A 53 -16.69 9.42 -11.12
N VAL A 54 -17.04 8.32 -11.77
CA VAL A 54 -16.08 7.37 -12.34
C VAL A 54 -16.57 6.84 -13.69
N SER A 55 -15.65 6.74 -14.65
CA SER A 55 -15.85 6.11 -15.96
C SER A 55 -14.61 5.28 -16.32
N ALA A 56 -14.64 4.59 -17.46
CA ALA A 56 -13.47 3.87 -17.96
C ALA A 56 -12.29 4.80 -18.33
N GLU A 57 -12.54 6.09 -18.56
CA GLU A 57 -11.54 7.06 -19.04
C GLU A 57 -11.08 8.07 -17.99
N HIS A 58 -11.85 8.24 -16.90
CA HIS A 58 -11.56 9.19 -15.84
C HIS A 58 -12.17 8.83 -14.48
N ILE A 59 -11.62 9.43 -13.43
CA ILE A 59 -12.24 9.55 -12.12
C ILE A 59 -12.25 11.02 -11.70
N THR A 60 -13.38 11.48 -11.16
CA THR A 60 -13.55 12.81 -10.58
C THR A 60 -13.68 12.66 -9.08
N LEU A 61 -12.81 13.35 -8.34
CA LEU A 61 -12.67 13.29 -6.89
C LEU A 61 -12.95 14.67 -6.30
N GLU A 62 -13.36 14.70 -5.04
CA GLU A 62 -13.38 15.93 -4.25
C GLU A 62 -11.95 16.52 -4.18
N ARG A 63 -11.85 17.85 -4.28
CA ARG A 63 -10.58 18.54 -4.10
C ARG A 63 -10.23 18.69 -2.62
N VAL A 64 -9.19 17.99 -2.18
CA VAL A 64 -8.67 18.08 -0.81
C VAL A 64 -7.81 19.34 -0.64
N GLY A 65 -8.14 20.15 0.38
CA GLY A 65 -7.33 21.30 0.79
C GLY A 65 -6.05 20.87 1.50
N SER A 66 -4.99 21.67 1.42
CA SER A 66 -3.72 21.37 2.09
C SER A 66 -3.56 22.19 3.37
N ALA A 67 -3.09 21.54 4.43
CA ALA A 67 -2.73 22.12 5.72
C ALA A 67 -1.38 21.56 6.20
N ALA A 68 -0.80 22.19 7.22
CA ALA A 68 0.39 21.66 7.88
C ALA A 68 0.05 20.43 8.73
N PRO A 69 0.92 19.41 8.79
CA PRO A 69 0.77 18.30 9.71
C PRO A 69 0.72 18.76 11.16
N THR A 70 -0.07 18.07 11.99
CA THR A 70 -0.09 18.29 13.45
C THR A 70 -0.07 16.94 14.18
N PRO A 71 0.53 16.86 15.38
CA PRO A 71 0.52 15.63 16.17
C PRO A 71 -0.88 15.09 16.49
N VAL A 72 -1.86 15.99 16.66
CA VAL A 72 -3.27 15.61 16.94
C VAL A 72 -3.89 14.95 15.71
N ALA A 73 -3.80 15.60 14.54
CA ALA A 73 -4.32 15.03 13.29
C ALA A 73 -3.64 13.69 12.95
N ALA A 74 -2.34 13.56 13.24
CA ALA A 74 -1.57 12.35 13.05
C ALA A 74 -2.05 11.21 13.97
N ALA A 75 -2.28 11.50 15.25
CA ALA A 75 -2.83 10.53 16.20
C ALA A 75 -4.26 10.09 15.83
N ASP A 76 -5.10 11.03 15.40
CA ASP A 76 -6.47 10.71 14.95
C ASP A 76 -6.45 9.86 13.68
N PHE A 77 -5.52 10.16 12.76
CA PHE A 77 -5.28 9.35 11.57
C PHE A 77 -4.84 7.93 11.91
N GLY A 78 -3.87 7.76 12.81
CA GLY A 78 -3.45 6.44 13.29
C GLY A 78 -4.60 5.62 13.87
N ALA A 79 -5.45 6.25 14.70
CA ALA A 79 -6.63 5.60 15.25
C ALA A 79 -7.66 5.24 14.16
N ALA A 80 -7.81 6.06 13.12
CA ALA A 80 -8.69 5.78 11.99
C ALA A 80 -8.17 4.62 11.12
N LEU A 81 -6.86 4.54 10.89
CA LEU A 81 -6.23 3.40 10.21
C LEU A 81 -6.46 2.09 10.96
N ALA A 82 -6.34 2.07 12.29
CA ALA A 82 -6.64 0.87 13.07
C ALA A 82 -8.10 0.41 12.87
N ARG A 83 -9.08 1.32 12.96
CA ARG A 83 -10.50 1.00 12.71
C ARG A 83 -10.76 0.50 11.30
N MET A 84 -10.10 1.09 10.29
CA MET A 84 -10.18 0.64 8.91
C MET A 84 -9.69 -0.81 8.78
N HIS A 85 -8.55 -1.14 9.38
CA HIS A 85 -8.01 -2.50 9.36
C HIS A 85 -8.95 -3.50 10.06
N ASP A 86 -9.51 -3.11 11.21
CA ASP A 86 -10.42 -3.94 12.01
C ASP A 86 -11.75 -4.24 11.32
N ALA A 87 -12.14 -3.45 10.30
CA ALA A 87 -13.32 -3.74 9.50
C ALA A 87 -13.18 -5.02 8.66
N GLY A 88 -11.95 -5.52 8.49
CA GLY A 88 -11.66 -6.83 7.90
C GLY A 88 -11.98 -7.00 6.42
N ALA A 89 -11.40 -8.03 5.84
CA ALA A 89 -11.67 -8.54 4.50
C ALA A 89 -11.99 -10.04 4.56
N SER A 90 -12.55 -10.60 3.48
CA SER A 90 -12.90 -12.03 3.44
C SER A 90 -11.67 -12.93 3.56
N GLU A 91 -10.63 -12.64 2.78
CA GLU A 91 -9.39 -13.42 2.68
C GLU A 91 -8.24 -12.51 2.25
N PHE A 92 -7.00 -12.96 2.39
CA PHE A 92 -5.84 -12.24 1.88
C PHE A 92 -5.88 -12.19 0.35
N GLY A 93 -5.62 -11.02 -0.23
CA GLY A 93 -5.73 -10.76 -1.66
C GLY A 93 -7.14 -10.43 -2.16
N SER A 94 -8.17 -10.54 -1.32
CA SER A 94 -9.55 -10.22 -1.73
C SER A 94 -9.67 -8.78 -2.23
N PRO A 95 -10.34 -8.55 -3.38
CA PRO A 95 -10.62 -7.20 -3.86
C PRO A 95 -11.64 -6.49 -2.96
N PRO A 96 -11.84 -5.17 -3.14
CA PRO A 96 -12.95 -4.45 -2.53
C PRO A 96 -14.29 -5.18 -2.74
N ALA A 97 -15.13 -5.22 -1.71
CA ALA A 97 -16.37 -6.00 -1.75
C ALA A 97 -17.27 -5.55 -2.93
N GLY A 98 -17.68 -6.53 -3.77
CA GLY A 98 -18.50 -6.27 -4.95
C GLY A 98 -17.74 -5.82 -6.20
N PHE A 99 -16.40 -5.78 -6.16
CA PHE A 99 -15.56 -5.54 -7.33
C PHE A 99 -14.93 -6.85 -7.82
N ASP A 100 -15.12 -7.16 -9.11
CA ASP A 100 -14.65 -8.38 -9.78
C ASP A 100 -13.67 -8.11 -10.94
N GLY A 101 -13.26 -6.85 -11.11
CA GLY A 101 -12.31 -6.41 -12.11
C GLY A 101 -10.84 -6.53 -11.67
N GLN A 102 -9.93 -6.09 -12.55
CA GLN A 102 -8.49 -6.10 -12.28
C GLN A 102 -8.10 -5.04 -11.25
N LEU A 103 -7.25 -5.39 -10.27
CA LEU A 103 -6.61 -4.43 -9.37
C LEU A 103 -5.30 -3.90 -9.94
N PHE A 104 -4.88 -2.74 -9.43
CA PHE A 104 -3.66 -2.07 -9.88
C PHE A 104 -2.81 -1.60 -8.70
N ILE A 105 -1.49 -1.60 -8.89
CA ILE A 105 -0.53 -0.86 -8.07
C ILE A 105 0.26 0.07 -9.00
N GLY A 106 0.12 1.37 -8.80
CA GLY A 106 0.53 2.36 -9.80
C GLY A 106 -0.11 2.08 -11.15
N SER A 107 0.70 1.77 -12.17
CA SER A 107 0.21 1.47 -13.52
C SER A 107 0.14 -0.02 -13.87
N ARG A 108 0.54 -0.90 -12.95
CA ARG A 108 0.70 -2.34 -13.18
C ARG A 108 -0.51 -3.10 -12.67
N ALA A 109 -0.90 -4.16 -13.36
CA ALA A 109 -1.84 -5.12 -12.84
C ALA A 109 -1.29 -5.73 -11.55
N MET A 110 -2.13 -5.86 -10.54
CA MET A 110 -1.81 -6.48 -9.25
C MET A 110 -2.68 -7.72 -9.07
N PRO A 111 -2.10 -8.93 -8.93
CA PRO A 111 -2.88 -10.14 -8.67
C PRO A 111 -3.71 -10.01 -7.39
N SER A 112 -4.91 -10.60 -7.42
CA SER A 112 -5.91 -10.49 -6.36
C SER A 112 -6.67 -11.80 -6.14
N ASP A 113 -5.97 -12.92 -6.33
CA ASP A 113 -6.52 -14.25 -6.09
C ASP A 113 -6.59 -14.48 -4.58
N PRO A 114 -7.78 -14.65 -3.98
CA PRO A 114 -7.91 -14.85 -2.54
C PRO A 114 -7.13 -16.06 -2.03
N ARG A 115 -6.50 -15.93 -0.85
CA ARG A 115 -5.79 -17.02 -0.15
C ARG A 115 -6.12 -17.02 1.35
N PRO A 116 -6.13 -18.22 1.97
CA PRO A 116 -6.44 -18.34 3.40
C PRO A 116 -5.30 -17.87 4.31
N THR A 117 -4.05 -17.93 3.83
CA THR A 117 -2.84 -17.62 4.60
C THR A 117 -2.13 -16.39 4.03
N TRP A 118 -1.62 -15.54 4.92
CA TRP A 118 -0.97 -14.30 4.52
C TRP A 118 0.32 -14.56 3.74
N GLY A 119 1.18 -15.47 4.21
CA GLY A 119 2.49 -15.73 3.64
C GLY A 119 2.43 -16.22 2.21
N GLU A 120 1.55 -17.19 1.92
CA GLU A 120 1.31 -17.67 0.55
C GLU A 120 0.87 -16.54 -0.39
N PHE A 121 -0.09 -15.72 0.05
CA PHE A 121 -0.57 -14.57 -0.72
C PHE A 121 0.54 -13.55 -0.95
N TYR A 122 1.21 -13.13 0.12
CA TYR A 122 2.16 -12.03 0.10
C TYR A 122 3.38 -12.37 -0.77
N ALA A 123 3.97 -13.56 -0.56
CA ALA A 123 5.10 -14.02 -1.35
C ALA A 123 4.76 -14.08 -2.85
N ALA A 124 3.68 -14.78 -3.22
CA ALA A 124 3.35 -15.01 -4.63
C ALA A 124 2.83 -13.75 -5.34
N GLN A 125 1.91 -13.02 -4.73
CA GLN A 125 1.11 -11.99 -5.39
C GLN A 125 1.55 -10.56 -5.09
N ARG A 126 2.39 -10.34 -4.07
CA ARG A 126 2.91 -9.01 -3.74
C ARG A 126 4.41 -8.88 -4.00
N VAL A 127 5.20 -9.93 -3.81
CA VAL A 127 6.65 -9.82 -4.03
C VAL A 127 7.06 -10.45 -5.36
N LEU A 128 6.89 -11.77 -5.51
CA LEU A 128 7.39 -12.53 -6.66
C LEU A 128 6.81 -12.06 -8.00
N ALA A 129 5.56 -11.56 -8.01
CA ALA A 129 4.91 -10.99 -9.19
C ALA A 129 5.70 -9.83 -9.84
N PHE A 130 6.59 -9.15 -9.10
CA PHE A 130 7.38 -8.03 -9.59
C PHE A 130 8.89 -8.31 -9.68
N VAL A 131 9.38 -9.41 -9.13
CA VAL A 131 10.82 -9.75 -9.10
C VAL A 131 11.37 -9.93 -10.52
N ASP A 132 10.73 -10.76 -11.36
CA ASP A 132 11.19 -11.02 -12.73
C ASP A 132 11.17 -9.77 -13.60
N VAL A 133 10.19 -8.90 -13.36
CA VAL A 133 10.08 -7.60 -14.03
C VAL A 133 11.24 -6.69 -13.61
N ALA A 134 11.58 -6.63 -12.33
CA ALA A 134 12.69 -5.84 -11.82
C ALA A 134 14.07 -6.34 -12.33
N VAL A 135 14.25 -7.66 -12.42
CA VAL A 135 15.45 -8.27 -13.02
C VAL A 135 15.54 -7.93 -14.50
N SER A 136 14.45 -8.10 -15.25
CA SER A 136 14.41 -7.82 -16.69
C SER A 136 14.65 -6.33 -17.00
N ALA A 137 14.22 -5.44 -16.09
CA ALA A 137 14.47 -4.01 -16.18
C ALA A 137 15.91 -3.60 -15.79
N GLY A 138 16.74 -4.53 -15.32
CA GLY A 138 18.10 -4.26 -14.84
C GLY A 138 18.16 -3.54 -13.49
N ASN A 139 17.06 -3.51 -12.75
CA ASN A 139 16.94 -2.80 -11.48
C ASN A 139 17.20 -3.70 -10.26
N LEU A 140 17.21 -5.02 -10.44
CA LEU A 140 17.48 -5.99 -9.38
C LEU A 140 18.60 -6.93 -9.81
N THR A 141 19.66 -7.03 -9.00
CA THR A 141 20.79 -7.93 -9.29
C THR A 141 20.39 -9.39 -9.08
N HIS A 142 21.12 -10.33 -9.69
CA HIS A 142 20.86 -11.76 -9.48
C HIS A 142 20.95 -12.15 -7.99
N SER A 143 21.95 -11.67 -7.26
CA SER A 143 22.10 -11.98 -5.82
C SER A 143 20.96 -11.40 -4.97
N ASP A 144 20.50 -10.18 -5.28
CA ASP A 144 19.35 -9.60 -4.56
C ASP A 144 18.04 -10.33 -4.91
N ALA A 145 17.90 -10.78 -6.16
CA ALA A 145 16.75 -11.58 -6.58
C ALA A 145 16.72 -12.95 -5.89
N GLU A 146 17.86 -13.64 -5.77
CA GLU A 146 17.99 -14.90 -5.03
C GLU A 146 17.60 -14.71 -3.56
N ALA A 147 18.18 -13.71 -2.86
CA ALA A 147 17.81 -13.42 -1.48
C ALA A 147 16.32 -13.09 -1.31
N THR A 148 15.73 -12.38 -2.29
CA THR A 148 14.29 -12.08 -2.29
C THR A 148 13.44 -13.34 -2.45
N ARG A 149 13.86 -14.29 -3.29
CA ARG A 149 13.16 -15.58 -3.44
C ARG A 149 13.27 -16.43 -2.19
N ASP A 150 14.45 -16.53 -1.59
CA ASP A 150 14.66 -17.27 -0.34
C ASP A 150 13.77 -16.70 0.78
N ALA A 151 13.69 -15.37 0.89
CA ALA A 151 12.79 -14.71 1.84
C ALA A 151 11.32 -15.04 1.52
N CYS A 152 10.92 -15.04 0.24
CA CYS A 152 9.57 -15.42 -0.17
C CYS A 152 9.24 -16.88 0.12
N GLU A 153 10.18 -17.81 -0.01
CA GLU A 153 9.99 -19.22 0.34
C GLU A 153 9.75 -19.37 1.85
N LEU A 154 10.54 -18.69 2.68
CA LEU A 154 10.35 -18.66 4.12
C LEU A 154 8.98 -18.05 4.49
N ILE A 155 8.59 -16.94 3.88
CA ILE A 155 7.28 -16.30 4.10
C ILE A 155 6.14 -17.24 3.69
N ALA A 156 6.22 -17.84 2.50
CA ALA A 156 5.21 -18.75 1.98
C ALA A 156 5.05 -20.03 2.82
N SER A 157 6.08 -20.43 3.58
CA SER A 157 6.00 -21.55 4.51
C SER A 157 5.10 -21.29 5.73
N GLY A 158 4.64 -20.05 5.91
CA GLY A 158 3.85 -19.61 7.06
C GLY A 158 4.69 -19.28 8.28
N HIS A 159 6.01 -19.16 8.16
CA HIS A 159 6.89 -18.85 9.29
C HIS A 159 6.54 -17.52 9.98
N PHE A 160 6.06 -16.55 9.20
CA PHE A 160 5.62 -15.24 9.68
C PHE A 160 4.10 -15.10 9.73
N ASP A 161 3.36 -16.19 9.47
CA ASP A 161 1.91 -16.19 9.59
C ASP A 161 1.49 -16.12 11.06
N ASP A 162 0.24 -15.74 11.21
CA ASP A 162 -0.26 -15.04 12.36
C ASP A 162 -1.79 -15.27 12.38
N ASP A 163 -2.40 -15.23 13.57
CA ASP A 163 -3.83 -15.56 13.73
C ASP A 163 -4.75 -14.36 13.39
N GLU A 164 -4.20 -13.24 12.93
CA GLU A 164 -5.01 -12.08 12.59
C GLU A 164 -5.69 -12.29 11.23
N PRO A 165 -6.98 -11.92 11.11
CA PRO A 165 -7.68 -12.01 9.83
C PRO A 165 -7.14 -10.98 8.83
N ALA A 166 -7.44 -11.20 7.55
CA ALA A 166 -7.15 -10.20 6.53
C ALA A 166 -7.82 -8.86 6.88
N ALA A 167 -7.02 -7.80 6.91
CA ALA A 167 -7.44 -6.43 7.13
C ALA A 167 -7.79 -5.72 5.81
N ARG A 168 -8.66 -4.71 5.84
CA ARG A 168 -8.77 -3.77 4.71
C ARG A 168 -7.55 -2.85 4.74
N ILE A 169 -6.63 -3.02 3.80
CA ILE A 169 -5.46 -2.15 3.70
C ILE A 169 -5.61 -1.19 2.53
N HIS A 170 -5.01 -0.01 2.65
CA HIS A 170 -4.86 0.95 1.56
C HIS A 170 -3.98 0.39 0.44
N GLY A 171 -2.92 -0.36 0.79
CA GLY A 171 -2.09 -1.12 -0.14
C GLY A 171 -1.01 -0.32 -0.88
N ASP A 172 -1.12 1.01 -0.87
CA ASP A 172 -0.11 1.96 -1.39
C ASP A 172 0.10 3.16 -0.42
N LEU A 173 0.11 2.93 0.90
CA LEU A 173 0.08 4.01 1.90
C LEU A 173 1.45 4.62 2.20
N TRP A 174 2.00 5.38 1.25
CA TRP A 174 3.19 6.21 1.46
C TRP A 174 2.80 7.68 1.65
N SER A 175 3.74 8.55 2.06
CA SER A 175 3.42 9.95 2.42
C SER A 175 2.79 10.78 1.31
N GLY A 176 2.99 10.45 0.03
CA GLY A 176 2.33 11.13 -1.08
C GLY A 176 0.83 10.83 -1.18
N ASN A 177 0.40 9.72 -0.60
CA ASN A 177 -1.00 9.29 -0.54
C ASN A 177 -1.67 9.70 0.78
N VAL A 178 -0.99 10.51 1.60
CA VAL A 178 -1.46 11.07 2.87
C VAL A 178 -1.57 12.58 2.73
N MET A 179 -2.78 13.07 2.47
CA MET A 179 -3.07 14.50 2.33
C MET A 179 -3.44 15.09 3.69
N TRP A 180 -2.66 16.05 4.18
CA TRP A 180 -2.99 16.82 5.38
C TRP A 180 -3.93 17.95 5.00
N SER A 181 -5.15 17.96 5.55
CA SER A 181 -6.19 18.97 5.32
C SER A 181 -6.55 19.70 6.61
N PRO A 182 -7.27 20.84 6.53
CA PRO A 182 -7.76 21.53 7.71
C PRO A 182 -8.67 20.68 8.61
N GLU A 183 -9.33 19.67 8.05
CA GLU A 183 -10.27 18.76 8.72
C GLU A 183 -9.60 17.48 9.24
N GLY A 184 -8.35 17.21 8.87
CA GLY A 184 -7.61 16.01 9.25
C GLY A 184 -6.79 15.43 8.11
N VAL A 185 -6.36 14.18 8.25
CA VAL A 185 -5.70 13.46 7.16
C VAL A 185 -6.74 12.86 6.22
N VAL A 186 -6.50 12.93 4.91
CA VAL A 186 -7.28 12.28 3.86
C VAL A 186 -6.36 11.38 3.02
N MET A 187 -6.73 10.12 2.83
CA MET A 187 -6.01 9.17 1.99
C MET A 187 -6.50 9.20 0.55
N ILE A 188 -5.58 9.03 -0.38
CA ILE A 188 -5.83 9.04 -1.84
C ILE A 188 -5.10 7.88 -2.52
N ASP A 189 -5.54 7.54 -3.73
CA ASP A 189 -4.84 6.62 -4.63
C ASP A 189 -4.63 5.21 -4.03
N PRO A 190 -5.66 4.56 -3.47
CA PRO A 190 -5.51 3.24 -2.87
C PRO A 190 -5.30 2.15 -3.93
N ALA A 191 -4.47 1.18 -3.58
CA ALA A 191 -4.43 -0.15 -4.18
C ALA A 191 -5.15 -1.14 -3.24
N ALA A 192 -6.39 -0.84 -2.87
CA ALA A 192 -7.08 -1.47 -1.74
C ALA A 192 -7.33 -2.96 -1.95
N HIS A 193 -7.08 -3.77 -0.91
CA HIS A 193 -7.35 -5.20 -0.88
C HIS A 193 -7.31 -5.75 0.56
N GLY A 194 -7.69 -7.02 0.73
CA GLY A 194 -7.45 -7.77 1.96
C GLY A 194 -5.96 -8.07 2.14
N GLY A 195 -5.35 -7.59 3.21
CA GLY A 195 -3.91 -7.77 3.47
C GLY A 195 -3.56 -7.81 4.96
N HIS A 196 -2.28 -7.82 5.29
CA HIS A 196 -1.83 -7.71 6.68
C HIS A 196 -1.67 -6.25 7.07
N ARG A 197 -2.26 -5.83 8.19
CA ARG A 197 -2.34 -4.42 8.62
C ARG A 197 -0.99 -3.73 8.83
N GLU A 198 0.04 -4.50 9.19
CA GLU A 198 1.42 -3.96 9.32
C GLU A 198 1.97 -3.44 7.98
N THR A 199 1.41 -3.86 6.84
CA THR A 199 1.88 -3.48 5.50
C THR A 199 1.74 -1.98 5.24
N ASP A 200 0.60 -1.38 5.59
CA ASP A 200 0.37 0.05 5.42
C ASP A 200 1.32 0.88 6.31
N LEU A 201 1.55 0.44 7.56
CA LEU A 201 2.46 1.11 8.49
C LEU A 201 3.93 1.01 8.05
N ALA A 202 4.34 -0.15 7.54
CA ALA A 202 5.68 -0.36 7.00
C ALA A 202 5.93 0.50 5.74
N MET A 203 4.89 0.78 4.95
CA MET A 203 4.98 1.65 3.78
C MET A 203 5.10 3.13 4.16
N LEU A 204 4.39 3.58 5.20
CA LEU A 204 4.59 4.90 5.80
C LEU A 204 6.02 5.08 6.33
N ALA A 205 6.57 4.05 6.97
CA ALA A 205 7.95 4.05 7.46
C ALA A 205 8.99 4.13 6.33
N LEU A 206 8.74 3.46 5.19
CA LEU A 206 9.71 3.36 4.08
C LEU A 206 10.02 4.71 3.42
N PHE A 207 8.98 5.49 3.14
CA PHE A 207 9.10 6.77 2.43
C PHE A 207 9.07 7.98 3.38
N GLY A 208 8.95 7.72 4.68
CA GLY A 208 8.76 8.71 5.73
C GLY A 208 7.36 9.31 5.71
N CYS A 209 6.80 9.58 6.88
CA CYS A 209 5.52 10.25 7.08
C CYS A 209 5.69 11.38 8.12
N PRO A 210 5.19 12.60 7.88
CA PRO A 210 5.16 13.63 8.92
C PRO A 210 4.44 13.12 10.17
N GLU A 211 4.98 13.42 11.35
CA GLU A 211 4.39 13.00 12.63
C GLU A 211 4.21 11.46 12.76
N PHE A 212 5.06 10.67 12.11
CA PHE A 212 4.95 9.19 12.08
C PHE A 212 4.79 8.57 13.47
N GLU A 213 5.56 9.02 14.46
CA GLU A 213 5.44 8.51 15.85
C GLU A 213 4.05 8.77 16.43
N ALA A 214 3.46 9.95 16.17
CA ALA A 214 2.10 10.24 16.61
C ALA A 214 1.05 9.39 15.88
N VAL A 215 1.27 9.07 14.59
CA VAL A 215 0.45 8.10 13.85
C VAL A 215 0.52 6.72 14.50
N ILE A 216 1.72 6.22 14.78
CA ILE A 216 1.93 4.92 15.44
C ILE A 216 1.31 4.89 16.83
N ASP A 217 1.47 5.96 17.61
CA ASP A 217 0.87 6.09 18.94
C ASP A 217 -0.67 6.07 18.88
N GLY A 218 -1.26 6.80 17.92
CA GLY A 218 -2.69 6.80 17.67
C GLY A 218 -3.21 5.42 17.29
N TYR A 219 -2.50 4.74 16.41
CA TYR A 219 -2.80 3.39 15.96
C TYR A 219 -2.76 2.39 17.12
N GLN A 220 -1.65 2.36 17.87
CA GLN A 220 -1.47 1.41 18.97
C GLN A 220 -2.46 1.62 20.13
N ARG A 221 -2.98 2.83 20.32
CA ARG A 221 -4.06 3.08 21.29
C ARG A 221 -5.40 2.47 20.86
N ALA A 222 -5.67 2.40 19.56
CA ALA A 222 -6.91 1.83 19.02
C ALA A 222 -6.80 0.31 18.86
N HIS A 223 -5.74 -0.18 18.22
CA HIS A 223 -5.44 -1.61 18.09
C HIS A 223 -3.93 -1.83 18.17
N ARG A 224 -3.48 -2.47 19.26
CA ARG A 224 -2.06 -2.73 19.49
C ARG A 224 -1.47 -3.63 18.40
N LEU A 225 -0.28 -3.26 17.94
CA LEU A 225 0.53 -4.10 17.07
C LEU A 225 1.13 -5.24 17.88
N ARG A 226 1.36 -6.38 17.23
CA ARG A 226 2.04 -7.50 17.88
C ARG A 226 3.46 -7.12 18.28
N ALA A 227 3.95 -7.69 19.37
CA ALA A 227 5.33 -7.48 19.81
C ALA A 227 6.31 -7.81 18.66
N GLY A 228 7.37 -7.00 18.52
CA GLY A 228 8.35 -7.15 17.44
C GLY A 228 7.88 -6.65 16.07
N TRP A 229 6.78 -5.89 15.97
CA TRP A 229 6.32 -5.33 14.68
C TRP A 229 7.38 -4.44 14.02
N GLN A 230 8.18 -3.72 14.81
CA GLN A 230 9.27 -2.90 14.28
C GLN A 230 10.32 -3.75 13.55
N ASP A 231 10.62 -4.94 14.09
CA ASP A 231 11.57 -5.87 13.47
C ASP A 231 11.02 -6.46 12.16
N ARG A 232 9.68 -6.55 12.02
CA ARG A 232 8.98 -7.01 10.81
C ARG A 232 8.77 -5.92 9.75
N ILE A 233 9.15 -4.66 9.99
CA ILE A 233 9.03 -3.60 8.98
C ILE A 233 9.70 -3.98 7.64
N PRO A 234 10.95 -4.49 7.60
CA PRO A 234 11.59 -4.89 6.35
C PRO A 234 10.84 -6.00 5.61
N LEU A 235 10.24 -6.94 6.34
CA LEU A 235 9.40 -8.02 5.78
C LEU A 235 8.20 -7.42 5.02
N HIS A 236 7.49 -6.47 5.63
CA HIS A 236 6.35 -5.82 5.00
C HIS A 236 6.74 -4.82 3.88
N GLN A 237 8.00 -4.38 3.84
CA GLN A 237 8.53 -3.49 2.80
C GLN A 237 8.93 -4.21 1.51
N LEU A 238 8.99 -5.55 1.48
CA LEU A 238 9.33 -6.30 0.27
C LEU A 238 8.39 -5.97 -0.90
N HIS A 239 7.09 -5.89 -0.65
CA HIS A 239 6.08 -5.52 -1.66
C HIS A 239 6.35 -4.14 -2.29
N PRO A 240 6.32 -3.02 -1.55
CA PRO A 240 6.53 -1.71 -2.17
C PRO A 240 7.91 -1.61 -2.83
N LEU A 241 8.95 -2.22 -2.26
CA LEU A 241 10.29 -2.23 -2.86
C LEU A 241 10.33 -3.03 -4.18
N ALA A 242 9.66 -4.17 -4.27
CA ALA A 242 9.56 -4.96 -5.50
C ALA A 242 8.80 -4.21 -6.60
N VAL A 243 7.68 -3.55 -6.25
CA VAL A 243 6.93 -2.69 -7.17
C VAL A 243 7.81 -1.54 -7.68
N HIS A 244 8.56 -0.87 -6.80
CA HIS A 244 9.42 0.23 -7.21
C HIS A 244 10.62 -0.23 -8.02
N ALA A 245 11.25 -1.35 -7.66
CA ALA A 245 12.33 -1.96 -8.45
C ALA A 245 11.85 -2.34 -9.86
N ALA A 246 10.59 -2.74 -10.02
CA ALA A 246 10.03 -3.04 -11.33
C ALA A 246 9.85 -1.81 -12.26
N GLY A 247 9.98 -0.56 -11.79
CA GLY A 247 9.68 0.61 -12.63
C GLY A 247 10.46 1.90 -12.40
N HIS A 248 11.13 2.07 -11.27
CA HIS A 248 11.65 3.38 -10.83
C HIS A 248 13.18 3.46 -10.70
N GLY A 249 13.88 2.32 -10.70
CA GLY A 249 15.34 2.30 -10.80
C GLY A 249 16.05 1.33 -9.83
N PRO A 250 17.37 1.16 -9.99
CA PRO A 250 18.16 0.14 -9.29
C PRO A 250 18.36 0.39 -7.80
N GLY A 251 18.18 1.62 -7.33
CA GLY A 251 18.25 1.94 -5.90
C GLY A 251 17.20 1.17 -5.09
N TYR A 252 15.99 1.00 -5.64
CA TYR A 252 14.94 0.23 -4.99
C TYR A 252 15.23 -1.27 -4.97
N GLY A 253 15.88 -1.81 -6.00
CA GLY A 253 16.29 -3.22 -6.00
C GLY A 253 17.38 -3.53 -4.99
N THR A 254 18.31 -2.59 -4.77
CA THR A 254 19.31 -2.70 -3.69
C THR A 254 18.64 -2.75 -2.31
N GLU A 255 17.66 -1.88 -2.06
CA GLU A 255 16.92 -1.89 -0.80
C GLU A 255 16.01 -3.12 -0.66
N LEU A 256 15.43 -3.62 -1.76
CA LEU A 256 14.69 -4.88 -1.77
C LEU A 256 15.57 -6.05 -1.29
N GLY A 257 16.77 -6.18 -1.85
CA GLY A 257 17.71 -7.23 -1.45
C GLY A 257 18.20 -7.10 0.00
N ARG A 258 18.32 -5.88 0.52
CA ARG A 258 18.62 -5.63 1.95
C ARG A 258 17.45 -6.06 2.84
N ALA A 259 16.23 -5.64 2.51
CA ALA A 259 15.02 -6.00 3.25
C ALA A 259 14.80 -7.53 3.25
N ALA A 260 15.09 -8.20 2.14
CA ALA A 260 15.00 -9.66 2.03
C ALA A 260 15.99 -10.38 2.96
N ARG A 261 17.27 -9.97 2.95
CA ARG A 261 18.27 -10.53 3.89
C ARG A 261 17.90 -10.26 5.34
N ARG A 262 17.41 -9.06 5.66
CA ARG A 262 16.96 -8.74 7.01
C ARG A 262 15.77 -9.61 7.43
N THR A 263 14.87 -9.91 6.51
CA THR A 263 13.74 -10.84 6.75
C THR A 263 14.24 -12.24 7.07
N LEU A 264 15.24 -12.75 6.33
CA LEU A 264 15.85 -14.06 6.61
C LEU A 264 16.53 -14.10 7.99
N GLU A 265 17.17 -13.01 8.41
CA GLU A 265 17.77 -12.89 9.75
C GLU A 265 16.75 -12.93 10.89
N LEU A 266 15.47 -12.61 10.66
CA LEU A 266 14.44 -12.68 11.71
C LEU A 266 14.09 -14.12 12.10
N ALA A 267 14.39 -15.09 11.23
CA ALA A 267 14.14 -16.50 11.47
C ALA A 267 15.35 -17.26 12.04
N ALA A 268 16.49 -16.57 12.20
CA ALA A 268 17.74 -17.12 12.74
C ALA A 268 17.81 -16.99 14.27
#